data_AF-X1L356-F1
#
_entry.id   AF-X1L356-F1
#
_cell.length_a   1.000
_cell.length_b   1.000
_cell.length_c   1.000
_cell.angle_alpha   90.00
_cell.angle_beta   90.00
_cell.angle_gamma   90.00
#
_symmetry.space_group_name_H-M   'P 1'
#
loop_
_entity.id
_entity.type
_entity.pdbx_description
1 polymer ?
#
loop_
_entity_poly.entity_id
_entity_poly.type
_entity_poly.pdbx_seq_one_letter_code
_entity_poly.pdbx_strand_id
1 'polypeptide(L)'
;MVSAFESEAPPIVKNANFKSAKDGDWNDPNTWDPIGVPASGDPVQILGNASGGPHTILVKGDQTCGNLTIDAGGRLELDTTAPGSSLTLDDGAVLDNDSEIRYVGDNTANATLSSAGTAVYSPTASAILDWNNLSKCQYGNFIHLYQTFLV
;
A
#
# COMPACT_ATOMS: atom_id res chain seq x y z
N MET A 1 7.46 2.15 -42.12
CA MET A 1 7.72 2.78 -40.80
C MET A 1 6.90 2.01 -39.80
N VAL A 2 7.53 1.20 -38.96
CA VAL A 2 6.83 0.39 -37.96
C VAL A 2 6.59 1.32 -36.77
N SER A 3 5.36 1.78 -36.61
CA SER A 3 4.95 2.54 -35.43
C SER A 3 4.97 1.56 -34.26
N ALA A 4 5.86 1.80 -33.30
CA ALA A 4 5.84 1.07 -32.04
C ALA A 4 4.47 1.32 -31.40
N PHE A 5 3.66 0.29 -31.27
CA PHE A 5 2.61 0.24 -30.28
C PHE A 5 3.36 0.24 -28.95
N GLU A 6 3.45 1.39 -28.30
CA GLU A 6 3.71 1.38 -26.86
C GLU A 6 2.55 0.59 -26.27
N SER A 7 2.86 -0.63 -25.84
CA SER A 7 1.97 -1.43 -25.00
C SER A 7 1.84 -0.66 -23.70
N GLU A 8 0.96 0.33 -23.65
CA GLU A 8 0.46 0.84 -22.38
C GLU A 8 -0.01 -0.40 -21.62
N ALA A 9 0.60 -0.62 -20.45
CA ALA A 9 0.15 -1.66 -19.55
C ALA A 9 -1.38 -1.51 -19.39
N PRO A 10 -2.15 -2.61 -19.32
CA PRO A 10 -3.59 -2.52 -19.14
C PRO A 10 -3.91 -1.53 -18.02
N PRO A 11 -4.92 -0.66 -18.16
CA PRO A 11 -5.32 0.23 -17.07
C PRO A 11 -5.57 -0.65 -15.84
N ILE A 12 -4.71 -0.53 -14.84
CA ILE A 12 -4.90 -1.18 -13.55
C ILE A 12 -6.25 -0.67 -13.05
N VAL A 13 -7.17 -1.61 -12.84
CA VAL A 13 -8.58 -1.27 -12.65
C VAL A 13 -8.71 -0.53 -11.33
N LYS A 14 -8.80 0.81 -11.39
CA LYS A 14 -9.12 1.70 -10.27
C LYS A 14 -10.58 1.57 -9.79
N ASN A 15 -11.10 0.34 -9.77
CA ASN A 15 -12.45 0.04 -9.32
C ASN A 15 -12.39 -0.58 -7.93
N ALA A 16 -12.19 0.27 -6.93
CA ALA A 16 -12.32 -0.11 -5.54
C ALA A 16 -13.79 -0.08 -5.11
N ASN A 17 -14.19 -1.12 -4.39
CA ASN A 17 -15.49 -1.22 -3.76
C ASN A 17 -15.49 -0.41 -2.46
N PHE A 18 -14.34 -0.31 -1.79
CA PHE A 18 -14.16 0.51 -0.59
C PHE A 18 -13.14 1.60 -0.83
N LYS A 19 -13.56 2.85 -0.62
CA LYS A 19 -12.71 4.03 -0.72
C LYS A 19 -12.55 4.67 0.63
N SER A 20 -11.35 5.12 0.97
CA SER A 20 -11.13 5.84 2.21
C SER A 20 -11.79 7.23 2.16
N ALA A 21 -12.88 7.40 2.91
CA ALA A 21 -13.67 8.63 2.93
C ALA A 21 -13.03 9.72 3.81
N LYS A 22 -12.21 9.32 4.79
CA LYS A 22 -11.53 10.19 5.75
C LYS A 22 -10.28 9.51 6.29
N ASP A 23 -9.40 10.29 6.91
CA ASP A 23 -8.31 9.74 7.73
C ASP A 23 -8.88 8.88 8.87
N GLY A 24 -8.19 7.80 9.20
CA GLY A 24 -8.61 6.98 10.33
C GLY A 24 -8.04 5.58 10.39
N ASP A 25 -8.59 4.82 11.35
CA ASP A 25 -8.26 3.41 11.55
C ASP A 25 -8.94 2.56 10.48
N TRP A 26 -8.23 1.57 9.94
CA TRP A 26 -8.75 0.59 8.98
C TRP A 26 -10.01 -0.11 9.50
N ASN A 27 -10.06 -0.39 10.80
CA ASN A 27 -11.17 -1.08 11.45
C ASN A 27 -12.36 -0.17 11.84
N ASP A 28 -12.30 1.15 11.62
CA ASP A 28 -13.48 2.01 11.80
C ASP A 28 -14.37 1.93 10.54
N PRO A 29 -15.60 1.40 10.61
CA PRO A 29 -16.50 1.32 9.46
C PRO A 29 -16.80 2.68 8.82
N ASN A 30 -16.64 3.77 9.57
CA ASN A 30 -16.88 5.14 9.08
C ASN A 30 -15.66 5.74 8.36
N THR A 31 -14.53 5.03 8.31
CA THR A 31 -13.35 5.39 7.50
C THR A 31 -13.61 5.15 6.02
N TRP A 32 -14.52 4.24 5.69
CA TRP A 32 -14.73 3.76 4.33
C TRP A 32 -16.09 4.16 3.76
N ASP A 33 -16.11 4.31 2.43
CA ASP A 33 -17.32 4.46 1.62
C ASP A 33 -17.38 3.31 0.59
N PRO A 34 -18.43 2.47 0.60
CA PRO A 34 -19.58 2.48 1.51
C PRO A 34 -19.17 2.15 2.96
N ILE A 35 -20.01 2.56 3.92
CA ILE A 35 -19.79 2.30 5.35
C ILE A 35 -19.64 0.81 5.58
N GLY A 36 -18.50 0.41 6.12
CA GLY A 36 -18.10 -0.98 6.34
C GLY A 36 -16.59 -1.09 6.52
N VAL A 37 -16.12 -2.25 6.97
CA VAL A 37 -14.68 -2.55 7.06
C VAL A 37 -14.34 -3.46 5.88
N PRO A 38 -13.37 -3.11 5.03
CA PRO A 38 -12.94 -3.97 3.94
C PRO A 38 -12.44 -5.31 4.46
N ALA A 39 -12.80 -6.39 3.78
CA ALA A 39 -12.37 -7.74 4.07
C ALA A 39 -11.76 -8.41 2.82
N SER A 40 -11.32 -9.67 2.96
CA SER A 40 -10.89 -10.50 1.83
C SER A 40 -11.93 -10.48 0.70
N GLY A 41 -11.46 -10.31 -0.53
CA GLY A 41 -12.21 -10.13 -1.75
C GLY A 41 -12.51 -8.68 -2.11
N ASP A 42 -12.42 -7.75 -1.15
CA ASP A 42 -12.78 -6.36 -1.37
C ASP A 42 -11.61 -5.55 -1.95
N PRO A 43 -11.76 -4.95 -3.14
CA PRO A 43 -10.79 -4.00 -3.65
C PRO A 43 -10.90 -2.68 -2.87
N VAL A 44 -9.76 -2.21 -2.36
CA VAL A 44 -9.61 -1.02 -1.51
C VAL A 44 -8.83 0.06 -2.24
N GLN A 45 -9.27 1.30 -2.12
CA GLN A 45 -8.54 2.48 -2.57
C GLN A 45 -8.36 3.47 -1.44
N ILE A 46 -7.12 3.77 -1.11
CA ILE A 46 -6.74 4.88 -0.23
C ILE A 46 -6.61 6.11 -1.11
N LEU A 47 -7.59 7.01 -1.00
CA LEU A 47 -7.64 8.25 -1.76
C LEU A 47 -6.55 9.22 -1.29
N GLY A 48 -6.09 10.08 -2.18
CA GLY A 48 -5.26 11.23 -1.83
C GLY A 48 -6.08 12.40 -1.30
N ASN A 49 -5.48 13.24 -0.46
CA ASN A 49 -6.13 14.48 -0.03
C ASN A 49 -5.99 15.56 -1.13
N ALA A 50 -7.10 15.92 -1.76
CA ALA A 50 -7.13 17.01 -2.75
C ALA A 50 -6.80 18.39 -2.14
N SER A 51 -6.91 18.56 -0.83
CA SER A 51 -6.68 19.83 -0.11
C SER A 51 -5.23 20.02 0.35
N GLY A 52 -4.35 19.05 0.08
CA GLY A 52 -2.96 19.04 0.52
C GLY A 52 -2.76 18.37 1.89
N GLY A 53 -1.63 17.67 2.06
CA GLY A 53 -1.32 16.80 3.20
C GLY A 53 -1.64 15.31 2.93
N PRO A 54 -1.07 14.37 3.69
CA PRO A 54 -1.32 12.95 3.48
C PRO A 54 -2.71 12.54 4.00
N HIS A 55 -3.51 11.87 3.17
CA HIS A 55 -4.71 11.15 3.61
C HIS A 55 -4.25 9.79 4.16
N THR A 56 -4.39 9.57 5.46
CA THR A 56 -3.71 8.50 6.19
C THR A 56 -4.69 7.47 6.73
N ILE A 57 -4.46 6.20 6.35
CA ILE A 57 -5.14 5.04 6.93
C ILE A 57 -4.19 4.24 7.78
N LEU A 58 -4.58 3.96 9.02
CA LEU A 58 -3.80 3.22 10.01
C LEU A 58 -4.33 1.80 10.20
N VAL A 59 -3.47 0.81 9.98
CA VAL A 59 -3.75 -0.62 10.22
C VAL A 59 -3.24 -0.99 11.60
N LYS A 60 -4.18 -1.40 12.47
CA LYS A 60 -3.93 -1.94 13.80
C LYS A 60 -4.45 -3.38 13.84
N GLY A 61 -3.57 -4.35 14.05
CA GLY A 61 -3.92 -5.78 14.02
C GLY A 61 -3.99 -6.40 12.62
N ASP A 62 -4.42 -7.65 12.55
CA ASP A 62 -4.45 -8.44 11.31
C ASP A 62 -5.64 -8.08 10.43
N GLN A 63 -5.37 -7.71 9.18
CA GLN A 63 -6.34 -7.29 8.17
C GLN A 63 -6.11 -8.00 6.85
N THR A 64 -7.18 -8.16 6.07
CA THR A 64 -7.15 -8.75 4.73
C THR A 64 -7.96 -7.91 3.76
N CYS A 65 -7.51 -7.80 2.52
CA CYS A 65 -8.31 -7.25 1.43
C CYS A 65 -7.93 -7.88 0.09
N GLY A 66 -8.70 -7.59 -0.95
CA GLY A 66 -8.35 -7.93 -2.32
C GLY A 66 -7.26 -7.00 -2.84
N ASN A 67 -7.56 -6.28 -3.92
CA ASN A 67 -6.63 -5.29 -4.46
C ASN A 67 -6.48 -4.10 -3.51
N LEU A 68 -5.28 -3.51 -3.45
CA LEU A 68 -5.04 -2.27 -2.73
C LEU A 68 -4.45 -1.24 -3.68
N THR A 69 -5.16 -0.13 -3.86
CA THR A 69 -4.66 1.06 -4.56
C THR A 69 -4.40 2.16 -3.54
N ILE A 70 -3.25 2.82 -3.61
CA ILE A 70 -2.92 4.01 -2.83
C ILE A 70 -2.65 5.12 -3.83
N ASP A 71 -3.59 6.07 -3.92
CA ASP A 71 -3.45 7.21 -4.83
C ASP A 71 -2.35 8.18 -4.34
N ALA A 72 -1.85 9.01 -5.24
CA ALA A 72 -0.94 10.11 -4.90
C ALA A 72 -1.50 10.98 -3.76
N GLY A 73 -0.72 11.17 -2.69
CA GLY A 73 -1.15 11.89 -1.49
C GLY A 73 -1.95 11.06 -0.49
N GLY A 74 -2.23 9.79 -0.80
CA GLY A 74 -2.69 8.79 0.15
C GLY A 74 -1.51 8.17 0.92
N ARG A 75 -1.78 7.61 2.09
CA ARG A 75 -0.77 6.94 2.91
C ARG A 75 -1.38 5.77 3.65
N LEU A 76 -0.72 4.62 3.59
CA LEU A 76 -0.98 3.49 4.46
C LEU A 76 0.05 3.45 5.59
N GLU A 77 -0.42 3.33 6.82
CA GLU A 77 0.43 3.17 8.00
C GLU A 77 0.16 1.83 8.68
N LEU A 78 1.22 1.08 8.99
CA LEU A 78 1.13 -0.16 9.78
C LEU A 78 1.66 0.10 11.18
N ASP A 79 0.82 -0.09 12.21
CA ASP A 79 1.17 0.15 13.60
C ASP A 79 2.08 -0.95 14.16
N THR A 80 3.33 -0.62 14.49
CA THR A 80 4.34 -1.52 15.09
C THR A 80 4.34 -1.49 16.62
N THR A 81 3.44 -0.72 17.26
CA THR A 81 3.25 -0.76 18.72
C THR A 81 2.32 -1.88 19.16
N ALA A 82 1.49 -2.39 18.25
CA ALA A 82 0.60 -3.51 18.50
C ALA A 82 1.20 -4.83 17.95
N PRO A 83 1.30 -5.90 18.77
CA PRO A 83 1.71 -7.21 18.26
C PRO A 83 0.70 -7.73 17.24
N GLY A 84 1.18 -8.09 16.05
CA GLY A 84 0.35 -8.69 15.00
C GLY A 84 -0.41 -7.69 14.14
N SER A 85 0.08 -6.46 13.95
CA SER A 85 -0.45 -5.63 12.87
C SER A 85 -0.01 -6.19 11.52
N SER A 86 -0.95 -6.71 10.74
CA SER A 86 -0.66 -7.19 9.39
C SER A 86 -1.71 -6.74 8.41
N LEU A 87 -1.30 -6.46 7.18
CA LEU A 87 -2.20 -6.32 6.06
C LEU A 87 -1.80 -7.36 5.01
N THR A 88 -2.72 -8.26 4.70
CA THR A 88 -2.53 -9.32 3.73
C THR A 88 -3.45 -9.10 2.54
N LEU A 89 -2.88 -8.95 1.35
CA LEU A 89 -3.65 -8.93 0.12
C LEU A 89 -3.88 -10.36 -0.36
N ASP A 90 -5.09 -10.62 -0.87
CA ASP A 90 -5.48 -11.93 -1.38
C ASP A 90 -4.55 -12.47 -2.48
N ASP A 91 -4.64 -13.77 -2.74
CA ASP A 91 -3.91 -14.38 -3.85
C ASP A 91 -4.32 -13.77 -5.20
N GLY A 92 -3.33 -13.43 -6.01
CA GLY A 92 -3.53 -12.70 -7.27
C GLY A 92 -3.93 -11.23 -7.14
N ALA A 93 -4.02 -10.68 -5.92
CA ALA A 93 -4.30 -9.27 -5.71
C ALA A 93 -3.16 -8.37 -6.18
N VAL A 94 -3.51 -7.15 -6.61
CA VAL A 94 -2.54 -6.14 -7.02
C VAL A 94 -2.42 -5.07 -5.93
N LEU A 95 -1.17 -4.77 -5.55
CA LEU A 95 -0.82 -3.56 -4.81
C LEU A 95 -0.38 -2.50 -5.80
N ASP A 96 -1.17 -1.44 -5.97
CA ASP A 96 -0.83 -0.27 -6.80
C ASP A 96 -0.56 0.93 -5.90
N ASN A 97 0.70 1.31 -5.74
CA ASN A 97 1.10 2.37 -4.81
C ASN A 97 1.73 3.55 -5.55
N ASP A 98 0.97 4.64 -5.62
CA ASP A 98 1.39 5.94 -6.16
C ASP A 98 1.94 6.90 -5.08
N SER A 99 2.01 6.46 -3.82
CA SER A 99 2.35 7.33 -2.68
C SER A 99 3.15 6.59 -1.59
N GLU A 100 2.72 6.61 -0.32
CA GLU A 100 3.56 6.17 0.80
C GLU A 100 2.94 5.01 1.58
N ILE A 101 3.79 4.04 1.92
CA ILE A 101 3.50 3.01 2.92
C ILE A 101 4.55 3.17 4.03
N ARG A 102 4.09 3.30 5.29
CA ARG A 102 4.96 3.60 6.43
C ARG A 102 4.69 2.64 7.59
N TYR A 103 5.75 2.16 8.22
CA TYR A 103 5.65 1.48 9.52
C TYR A 103 5.75 2.54 10.63
N VAL A 104 4.83 2.50 11.59
CA VAL A 104 4.70 3.55 12.62
C VAL A 104 4.65 2.95 14.01
N GLY A 105 5.49 3.42 14.91
CA GLY A 105 5.57 2.89 16.27
C GLY A 105 7.00 2.81 16.79
N ASP A 106 7.17 2.18 17.95
CA ASP A 106 8.45 1.99 18.63
C ASP A 106 9.18 0.70 18.22
N ASN A 107 8.69 0.01 17.18
CA ASN A 107 9.23 -1.26 16.66
C ASN A 107 9.30 -2.37 17.71
N THR A 108 8.46 -2.33 18.74
CA THR A 108 8.37 -3.40 19.74
C THR A 108 7.66 -4.65 19.19
N ALA A 109 6.91 -4.51 18.11
CA ALA A 109 6.28 -5.60 17.37
C ALA A 109 6.63 -5.61 15.88
N ASN A 110 6.63 -6.81 15.29
CA ASN A 110 6.69 -6.97 13.84
C ASN A 110 5.33 -6.63 13.24
N ALA A 111 5.29 -5.65 12.34
CA ALA A 111 4.17 -5.48 11.43
C ALA A 111 4.55 -5.95 10.03
N THR A 112 3.59 -6.48 9.28
CA THR A 112 3.85 -7.07 7.96
C THR A 112 2.80 -6.65 6.95
N LEU A 113 3.24 -6.09 5.82
CA LEU A 113 2.46 -6.06 4.60
C LEU A 113 2.86 -7.28 3.75
N SER A 114 1.89 -8.10 3.36
CA SER A 114 2.13 -9.21 2.43
C SER A 114 1.16 -9.12 1.26
N SER A 115 1.69 -9.15 0.04
CA SER A 115 0.89 -9.31 -1.17
C SER A 115 1.21 -10.66 -1.77
N ALA A 116 0.21 -11.54 -1.88
CA ALA A 116 0.37 -12.79 -2.61
C ALA A 116 0.41 -12.58 -4.15
N GLY A 117 0.01 -11.40 -4.63
CA GLY A 117 0.14 -11.00 -6.03
C GLY A 117 1.21 -9.93 -6.30
N THR A 118 0.96 -9.08 -7.31
CA THR A 118 1.98 -8.18 -7.87
C THR A 118 2.00 -6.82 -7.18
N ALA A 119 3.18 -6.36 -6.77
CA ALA A 119 3.38 -4.99 -6.30
C ALA A 119 3.85 -4.08 -7.44
N VAL A 120 3.08 -3.02 -7.70
CA VAL A 120 3.36 -1.96 -8.66
C VAL A 120 3.69 -0.69 -7.87
N TYR A 121 4.91 -0.18 -8.04
CA TYR A 121 5.38 1.02 -7.37
C TYR A 121 5.62 2.14 -8.39
N SER A 122 5.05 3.31 -8.12
CA SER A 122 5.33 4.52 -8.90
C SER A 122 6.66 5.14 -8.47
N PRO A 123 7.46 5.75 -9.37
CA PRO A 123 8.74 6.38 -9.03
C PRO A 123 8.61 7.59 -8.08
N THR A 124 7.40 8.09 -7.84
CA THR A 124 7.12 9.13 -6.82
C THR A 124 6.80 8.55 -5.43
N ALA A 125 6.55 7.24 -5.35
CA ALA A 125 6.22 6.55 -4.12
C ALA A 125 7.49 6.29 -3.29
N SER A 126 7.54 6.84 -2.07
CA SER A 126 8.59 6.50 -1.12
C SER A 126 8.17 5.25 -0.35
N ALA A 127 8.69 4.09 -0.77
CA ALA A 127 8.68 2.92 0.09
C ALA A 127 9.90 3.04 1.02
N ILE A 128 9.70 3.47 2.27
CA ILE A 128 10.72 3.27 3.31
C ILE A 128 10.68 1.78 3.65
N LEU A 129 11.36 0.99 2.83
CA LEU A 129 11.60 -0.43 3.10
C LEU A 129 12.70 -0.50 4.16
N ASP A 130 12.30 -0.79 5.40
CA ASP A 130 13.26 -1.14 6.44
C ASP A 130 14.13 -2.30 5.95
N TRP A 131 15.44 -2.08 5.87
CA TRP A 131 16.44 -3.04 5.38
C TRP A 131 16.31 -4.43 6.01
N ASN A 132 15.75 -4.53 7.22
CA ASN A 132 15.55 -5.77 7.96
C ASN A 132 14.36 -6.63 7.47
N ASN A 133 13.44 -6.09 6.65
CA ASN A 133 12.27 -6.79 6.11
C ASN A 133 12.41 -7.17 4.62
N LEU A 134 13.53 -6.82 3.98
CA LEU A 134 13.84 -7.14 2.57
C LEU A 134 13.87 -8.64 2.24
N SER A 135 14.00 -9.49 3.24
CA SER A 135 14.06 -10.95 3.07
C SER A 135 12.71 -11.58 2.72
N LYS A 136 11.59 -10.86 2.82
CA LYS A 136 10.24 -11.40 2.58
C LYS A 136 9.53 -10.83 1.35
N CYS A 137 9.98 -9.69 0.82
CA CYS A 137 9.55 -9.20 -0.50
C CYS A 137 10.35 -9.90 -1.60
N GLN A 138 10.20 -11.22 -1.70
CA GLN A 138 10.69 -11.95 -2.85
C GLN A 138 9.65 -11.87 -3.95
N TYR A 139 10.02 -11.19 -5.05
CA TYR A 139 9.57 -11.31 -6.44
C TYR A 139 9.22 -9.94 -7.05
N GLY A 140 10.21 -9.35 -7.73
CA GLY A 140 10.02 -8.27 -8.70
C GLY A 140 10.96 -7.08 -8.49
N ASN A 141 12.07 -7.06 -9.25
CA ASN A 141 12.97 -5.93 -9.51
C ASN A 141 13.20 -4.90 -8.38
N PHE A 142 14.31 -5.09 -7.67
CA PHE A 142 14.93 -4.04 -6.85
C PHE A 142 15.30 -2.83 -7.72
N ILE A 143 14.75 -1.67 -7.42
CA ILE A 143 15.33 -0.38 -7.81
C ILE A 143 16.63 -0.23 -7.02
N HIS A 144 17.75 -0.23 -7.73
CA HIS A 144 19.07 0.12 -7.17
C HIS A 144 19.03 1.57 -6.66
N LEU A 145 18.98 1.76 -5.33
CA LEU A 145 19.32 3.04 -4.72
C LEU A 145 20.84 3.12 -4.61
N TYR A 146 21.43 4.08 -5.33
CA TYR A 146 22.86 4.39 -5.27
C TYR A 146 23.26 4.77 -3.84
N GLN A 147 24.15 3.99 -3.21
CA GLN A 147 24.92 4.50 -2.08
C GLN A 147 26.12 5.28 -2.61
N THR A 148 26.10 6.60 -2.44
CA THR A 148 27.32 7.41 -2.54
C THR A 148 28.10 7.19 -1.24
N PHE A 149 29.15 6.35 -1.29
CA PHE A 149 30.14 6.31 -0.23
C PHE A 149 30.92 7.63 -0.26
N LEU A 150 30.73 8.47 0.76
CA LEU A 150 31.73 9.48 1.10
C LEU A 150 32.86 8.75 1.82
N VAL A 151 34.01 8.68 1.15
CA VAL A 151 35.30 8.24 1.74
C VAL A 151 35.86 9.37 2.58
#